data_AF-A0A5P9J520-F1
#
_entry.id   AF-A0A5P9J520-F1
#
_cell.length_a   1.000
_cell.length_b   1.000
_cell.length_c   1.000
_cell.angle_alpha   90.00
_cell.angle_beta   90.00
_cell.angle_gamma   90.00
#
_symmetry.space_group_name_H-M   'P 1'
#
loop_
_entity.id
_entity.type
_entity.pdbx_description
1 polymer ?
#
loop_
_entity_poly.entity_id
_entity_poly.type
_entity_poly.pdbx_seq_one_letter_code
_entity_poly.pdbx_strand_id
1 'polypeptide(L)' 'MSYLYQNQRIDIALPIHAISVNKHAMAIRHHQGKSYIEFANKADMQGFMHWLTSQ' A
#
# COMPACT_ATOMS: atom_id res chain seq x y z
N MET A 1 -5.73 0.40 -9.25
CA MET A 1 -6.63 0.57 -8.08
C MET A 1 -6.10 1.69 -7.22
N SER A 2 -6.97 2.38 -6.48
CA SER A 2 -6.58 3.57 -5.72
C SER A 2 -7.10 3.53 -4.29
N TYR A 3 -6.25 3.88 -3.33
CA TYR A 3 -6.59 4.02 -1.93
C TYR A 3 -6.39 5.47 -1.48
N LEU A 4 -7.37 6.05 -0.79
CA LEU A 4 -7.24 7.39 -0.25
C LEU A 4 -6.74 7.32 1.20
N TYR A 5 -5.53 7.80 1.45
CA TYR A 5 -4.93 7.87 2.78
C TYR A 5 -4.51 9.31 3.08
N GLN A 6 -5.04 9.91 4.14
CA GLN A 6 -4.71 11.29 4.55
C GLN A 6 -4.75 12.32 3.40
N ASN A 7 -5.83 12.31 2.61
CA ASN A 7 -5.98 13.11 1.38
C ASN A 7 -4.94 12.86 0.27
N GLN A 8 -4.05 11.88 0.44
CA GLN A 8 -3.17 11.38 -0.62
C GLN A 8 -3.79 10.17 -1.29
N ARG A 9 -3.84 10.21 -2.61
CA ARG A 9 -4.27 9.07 -3.43
C ARG A 9 -3.06 8.18 -3.70
N ILE A 10 -3.15 6.93 -3.27
CA ILE A 10 -2.15 5.90 -3.50
C ILE A 10 -2.67 5.02 -4.62
N ASP A 11 -2.03 5.09 -5.79
CA ASP A 11 -2.38 4.23 -6.93
C ASP A 11 -1.50 2.98 -6.93
N ILE A 12 -2.16 1.82 -6.88
CA ILE A 12 -1.54 0.49 -6.96
C ILE A 12 -2.04 -0.21 -8.22
N ALA A 13 -1.11 -0.55 -9.11
CA ALA A 13 -1.42 -1.29 -10.31
C ALA A 13 -1.42 -2.82 -10.04
N LEU A 14 -2.20 -3.58 -10.81
CA LEU A 14 -2.09 -5.04 -10.83
C LEU A 14 -1.28 -5.51 -12.04
N PRO A 15 -0.65 -6.69 -11.98
CA PRO A 15 -0.47 -7.53 -10.80
C PRO A 15 0.51 -6.94 -9.79
N ILE A 16 0.30 -7.24 -8.51
CA ILE A 16 1.30 -7.01 -7.45
C ILE A 16 2.26 -8.18 -7.47
N HIS A 17 3.55 -7.88 -7.57
CA HIS A 17 4.61 -8.87 -7.61
C HIS A 17 5.24 -9.11 -6.23
N ALA A 18 5.32 -8.07 -5.40
CA ALA A 18 5.89 -8.18 -4.05
C ALA A 18 5.37 -7.07 -3.13
N ILE A 19 5.28 -7.39 -1.84
CA ILE A 19 4.96 -6.44 -0.77
C ILE A 19 6.03 -6.62 0.31
N SER A 20 6.64 -5.52 0.75
CA SER A 20 7.59 -5.49 1.85
C SER A 20 7.10 -4.51 2.90
N VAL A 21 7.15 -4.92 4.17
CA VAL A 21 6.68 -4.11 5.30
C VAL A 21 7.83 -3.93 6.28
N ASN A 22 8.11 -2.69 6.66
CA ASN A 22 9.10 -2.32 7.66
C ASN A 22 8.48 -1.36 8.69
N LYS A 23 8.09 -1.90 9.85
CA LYS A 23 7.40 -1.16 10.92
C LYS A 23 6.12 -0.48 10.44
N HIS A 24 6.20 0.79 10.06
CA HIS A 24 5.08 1.59 9.55
C HIS A 24 5.25 1.96 8.06
N ALA A 25 6.35 1.57 7.44
CA ALA A 25 6.61 1.77 6.02
C ALA A 25 6.27 0.51 5.22
N MET A 26 5.70 0.70 4.04
CA MET A 26 5.34 -0.35 3.11
C MET A 26 5.86 -0.03 1.72
N ALA A 27 6.49 -1.01 1.09
CA ALA A 27 6.95 -0.95 -0.28
C ALA A 27 6.20 -2.01 -1.09
N ILE A 28 5.49 -1.57 -2.13
CA ILE A 28 4.67 -2.44 -2.99
C ILE A 28 5.27 -2.38 -4.38
N ARG A 29 5.68 -3.53 -4.90
CA ARG A 29 6.13 -3.68 -6.27
C ARG A 29 4.99 -4.23 -7.11
N HIS A 30 4.57 -3.46 -8.09
CA HIS A 30 3.53 -3.82 -9.04
C HIS A 30 4.04 -3.64 -10.48
N HIS A 31 3.25 -4.05 -11.48
CA HIS A 31 3.66 -4.01 -12.88
C HIS A 31 4.14 -2.61 -13.33
N GLN A 32 3.51 -1.56 -12.82
CA GLN A 32 3.82 -0.17 -13.20
C GLN A 32 5.04 0.40 -12.46
N GLY A 33 5.60 -0.30 -11.47
CA GLY A 33 6.74 0.19 -10.70
C GLY A 33 6.70 -0.17 -9.22
N LYS A 34 7.18 0.75 -8.38
CA LYS A 34 7.20 0.60 -6.93
C LYS A 34 6.49 1.77 -6.27
N SER A 35 5.57 1.48 -5.37
CA SER A 35 4.91 2.44 -4.51
C SER A 35 5.45 2.31 -3.09
N TYR A 36 5.87 3.43 -2.52
CA TYR A 36 6.34 3.52 -1.14
C TYR A 36 5.34 4.34 -0.35
N ILE A 37 4.89 3.78 0.77
CA ILE A 37 3.87 4.36 1.63
C ILE A 37 4.38 4.30 3.05
N GLU A 38 4.42 5.43 3.74
CA GLU A 38 4.70 5.49 5.17
C GLU A 38 3.42 5.83 5.90
N PHE A 39 2.96 4.90 6.75
CA PHE A 39 1.77 5.07 7.56
C PHE A 39 2.13 5.75 8.87
N ALA A 40 1.25 6.64 9.35
CA ALA A 40 1.42 7.31 10.63
C ALA A 40 1.36 6.33 11.81
N ASN A 41 0.60 5.24 11.67
CA ASN A 41 0.45 4.23 12.70
C ASN A 41 0.25 2.82 12.10
N LYS A 42 0.41 1.80 12.95
CA LYS A 42 0.27 0.39 12.53
C LYS A 42 -1.17 0.01 12.16
N ALA A 43 -2.19 0.65 12.75
CA ALA A 43 -3.59 0.35 12.47
C ALA A 43 -3.97 0.75 11.04
N ASP A 44 -3.54 1.93 10.59
CA ASP A 44 -3.73 2.41 9.21
C ASP A 44 -3.09 1.45 8.21
N MET A 45 -1.86 1.02 8.50
CA MET A 45 -1.14 0.04 7.67
C MET A 45 -1.90 -1.29 7.59
N GLN A 46 -2.45 -1.77 8.70
CA GLN A 46 -3.26 -3.00 8.71
C GLN A 46 -4.56 -2.83 7.92
N GLY A 47 -5.23 -1.68 8.02
CA GLY A 47 -6.41 -1.36 7.22
C GLY A 47 -6.10 -1.33 5.73
N PHE A 48 -4.97 -0.74 5.35
CA PHE A 48 -4.50 -0.75 3.96
C PHE A 48 -4.20 -2.17 3.48
N MET A 49 -3.51 -3.00 4.27
CA MET A 49 -3.24 -4.40 3.91
C MET A 49 -4.52 -5.19 3.70
N HIS A 50 -5.50 -5.02 4.60
CA HIS A 50 -6.79 -5.69 4.47
C HIS A 50 -7.51 -5.28 3.20
N TRP A 51 -7.55 -3.98 2.89
CA TRP A 51 -8.08 -3.46 1.63
C TRP A 51 -7.35 -4.05 0.41
N LEU A 52 -6.03 -4.14 0.48
CA LEU A 52 -5.19 -4.66 -0.62
C LEU A 52 -5.46 -6.14 -0.90
N THR A 53 -5.68 -6.94 0.15
CA THR A 53 -6.05 -8.36 0.03
C THR A 53 -7.51 -8.58 -0.38
N SER A 54 -8.37 -7.58 -0.24
CA SER A 54 -9.78 -7.66 -0.63
C SER A 54 -10.05 -7.20 -2.08
N GLN A 55 -9.00 -6.81 -2.81
CA GLN A 55 -9.09 -6.47 -4.22
C GLN A 55 -8.94 -7.71 -5.10
#